data_AF-A0A2E8HFS4-F1
#
_entry.id   AF-A0A2E8HFS4-F1
#
_cell.length_a   1.000
_cell.length_b   1.000
_cell.length_c   1.000
_cell.angle_alpha   90.00
_cell.angle_beta   90.00
_cell.angle_gamma   90.00
#
_symmetry.space_group_name_H-M   'P 1'
#
loop_
_entity.id
_entity.type
_entity.pdbx_description
1 polymer ?
#
loop_
_entity_poly.entity_id
_entity_poly.type
_entity_poly.pdbx_seq_one_letter_code
_entity_poly.pdbx_strand_id
1 'polypeptide(L)'
;MGKMVGEYTNKRVGRLIAAGSRSLIDDAVGVISRLKAIHMNEYEDDQEGFNLGTPSDNNDSIGNQLSTYRSIVSQTGAKGPSEAVSMDYARGTISQDFTTTVENLVHMFSRIDQIKDEVKNISGEVEVL
;
A
#
# COMPACT_ATOMS: atom_id res chain seq x y z
N MET A 1 -8.54 -50.89 6.39
CA MET A 1 -9.66 -49.95 6.25
C MET A 1 -9.65 -49.02 7.48
N GLY A 2 -8.78 -48.02 7.48
CA GLY A 2 -8.56 -47.12 8.62
C GLY A 2 -9.41 -45.86 8.46
N LYS A 3 -10.28 -45.60 9.43
CA LYS A 3 -11.24 -44.49 9.49
C LYS A 3 -10.65 -43.15 9.04
N MET A 4 -11.25 -42.58 7.99
CA MET A 4 -11.19 -41.17 7.64
C MET A 4 -12.05 -40.40 8.66
N VAL A 5 -11.43 -39.70 9.60
CA VAL A 5 -12.11 -38.82 10.57
C VAL A 5 -11.27 -37.57 10.77
N GLY A 6 -11.91 -36.40 10.62
CA GLY A 6 -11.33 -35.06 10.75
C GLY A 6 -11.60 -34.23 9.49
N GLU A 7 -12.84 -34.09 9.05
CA GLU A 7 -13.89 -33.28 9.69
C GLU A 7 -13.50 -31.79 9.71
N TYR A 8 -14.31 -30.98 9.04
CA TYR A 8 -14.25 -29.54 8.92
C TYR A 8 -14.44 -28.86 10.30
N THR A 9 -13.48 -29.00 11.21
CA THR A 9 -13.54 -28.39 12.54
C THR A 9 -12.67 -27.15 12.58
N ASN A 10 -13.12 -26.11 13.30
CA ASN A 10 -12.32 -24.90 13.51
C ASN A 10 -10.99 -25.26 14.16
N LYS A 11 -9.88 -24.81 13.56
CA LYS A 11 -8.56 -24.97 14.16
C LYS A 11 -8.54 -24.29 15.54
N ARG A 12 -7.93 -24.93 16.53
CA ARG A 12 -7.72 -24.32 17.86
C ARG A 12 -6.84 -23.08 17.71
N VAL A 13 -7.34 -21.95 18.18
CA VAL A 13 -6.63 -20.66 18.24
C VAL A 13 -6.34 -20.31 19.70
N GLY A 14 -5.19 -19.71 19.97
CA GLY A 14 -4.80 -19.20 21.28
C GLY A 14 -4.83 -17.67 21.30
N ARG A 15 -5.21 -17.07 22.44
CA ARG A 15 -5.05 -15.62 22.65
C ARG A 15 -3.62 -15.33 23.08
N LEU A 16 -2.98 -14.38 22.42
CA LEU A 16 -1.66 -13.89 22.77
C LEU A 16 -1.78 -12.43 23.23
N ILE A 17 -1.05 -12.06 24.28
CA ILE A 17 -0.86 -10.68 24.72
C ILE A 17 0.63 -10.41 24.65
N ALA A 18 1.03 -9.32 23.99
CA ALA A 18 2.42 -8.93 23.81
C ALA A 18 2.63 -7.53 24.38
N ALA A 19 3.77 -7.31 25.05
CA ALA A 19 4.20 -6.02 25.56
C ALA A 19 5.67 -5.80 25.19
N GLY A 20 6.06 -4.56 24.91
CA GLY A 20 7.41 -4.24 24.47
C GLY A 20 7.63 -2.74 24.30
N SER A 21 8.84 -2.36 23.87
CA SER A 21 9.16 -0.95 23.61
C SER A 21 8.40 -0.43 22.40
N ARG A 22 7.82 0.77 22.52
CA ARG A 22 7.18 1.48 21.40
C ARG A 22 8.14 1.66 20.21
N SER A 23 9.44 1.84 20.48
CA SER A 23 10.45 2.02 19.42
C SER A 23 10.67 0.78 18.54
N LEU A 24 10.18 -0.40 18.94
CA LEU A 24 10.37 -1.66 18.21
C LEU A 24 9.06 -2.18 17.59
N ILE A 25 7.98 -1.41 17.66
CA ILE A 25 6.66 -1.88 17.22
C ILE A 25 6.61 -2.17 15.72
N ASP A 26 7.26 -1.32 14.91
CA ASP A 26 7.30 -1.48 13.44
C ASP A 26 8.02 -2.77 13.05
N ASP A 27 9.16 -3.07 13.68
CA ASP A 27 9.90 -4.31 13.45
C ASP A 27 9.09 -5.54 13.90
N ALA A 28 8.44 -5.46 15.06
CA ALA A 28 7.61 -6.54 15.58
C ALA A 28 6.43 -6.85 14.65
N VAL A 29 5.69 -5.82 14.20
CA VAL A 29 4.61 -5.95 13.21
C VAL A 29 5.15 -6.50 11.89
N GLY A 30 6.33 -6.04 11.46
CA GLY A 30 7.02 -6.53 10.27
C GLY A 30 7.31 -8.04 10.33
N VAL A 31 7.74 -8.57 11.49
CA VAL A 31 7.95 -10.01 11.68
C VAL A 31 6.64 -10.77 11.75
N ILE A 32 5.69 -10.29 12.56
CA ILE A 32 4.40 -10.93 12.80
C ILE A 32 3.58 -11.06 11.51
N SER A 33 3.57 -10.01 10.66
CA SER A 33 2.85 -10.01 9.39
C SER A 33 3.33 -11.11 8.43
N ARG A 34 4.60 -11.54 8.53
CA ARG A 34 5.13 -12.64 7.71
C ARG A 34 4.65 -14.01 8.14
N LEU A 35 4.23 -14.17 9.40
CA LEU A 35 3.78 -15.46 9.94
C LEU A 35 2.44 -15.90 9.35
N LYS A 36 1.61 -14.96 8.85
CA LYS A 36 0.26 -15.22 8.29
C LYS A 36 -0.63 -16.09 9.20
N ALA A 37 -0.41 -16.02 10.52
CA ALA A 37 -1.02 -16.89 11.52
C ALA A 37 -1.61 -16.13 12.71
N ILE A 38 -1.58 -14.80 12.68
CA ILE A 38 -2.02 -13.93 13.77
C ILE A 38 -3.17 -13.06 13.27
N HIS A 39 -4.27 -13.08 14.02
CA HIS A 39 -5.37 -12.16 13.88
C HIS A 39 -5.24 -11.08 14.95
N MET A 40 -5.15 -9.81 14.55
CA MET A 40 -5.14 -8.68 15.48
C MET A 40 -6.59 -8.28 15.77
N ASN A 41 -6.95 -8.25 17.05
CA ASN A 41 -8.22 -7.68 17.47
C ASN A 41 -8.00 -6.20 17.82
N GLU A 42 -9.01 -5.37 17.61
CA GLU A 42 -9.02 -4.02 18.14
C GLU A 42 -8.91 -4.08 19.66
N TYR A 43 -7.91 -3.39 20.19
CA TYR A 43 -7.76 -3.24 21.63
C TYR A 43 -8.60 -2.04 22.04
N GLU A 44 -9.74 -2.30 22.68
CA GLU A 44 -10.55 -1.25 23.29
C GLU A 44 -9.80 -0.72 24.52
N ASP A 45 -9.54 0.58 24.54
CA ASP A 45 -8.68 1.26 25.51
C ASP A 45 -9.42 1.45 26.85
N ASP A 46 -9.57 0.36 27.60
CA ASP A 46 -10.28 0.35 28.89
C ASP A 46 -9.36 0.05 30.10
N GLN A 47 -8.07 -0.19 29.87
CA GLN A 47 -7.12 -0.50 30.95
C GLN A 47 -6.41 0.76 31.45
N GLU A 48 -6.69 1.10 32.70
CA GLU A 48 -6.05 2.19 33.44
C GLU A 48 -4.52 2.08 33.40
N GLY A 49 -3.84 3.10 32.87
CA GLY A 49 -2.38 3.16 32.77
C GLY A 49 -1.79 2.73 31.43
N PHE A 50 -2.60 2.26 30.48
CA PHE A 50 -2.20 2.07 29.08
C PHE A 50 -2.86 3.13 28.21
N ASN A 51 -2.17 3.53 27.14
CA ASN A 51 -2.73 4.38 26.10
C ASN A 51 -2.45 3.75 24.75
N LEU A 52 -3.41 3.79 23.84
CA LEU A 52 -3.16 3.47 22.44
C LEU A 52 -2.05 4.36 21.88
N GLY A 53 -1.08 3.74 21.20
CA GLY A 53 -0.06 4.47 20.47
C GLY A 53 -0.64 5.10 19.21
N THR A 54 -0.05 6.20 18.75
CA THR A 54 -0.33 6.76 17.42
C THR A 54 0.35 5.90 16.36
N PRO A 55 -0.30 5.63 15.22
CA PRO A 55 0.37 4.99 14.08
C PRO A 55 1.63 5.75 13.65
N SER A 56 2.55 5.07 12.97
CA SER A 56 3.78 5.68 12.46
C SER A 56 3.46 6.86 11.53
N ASP A 57 4.21 7.95 11.66
CA ASP A 57 4.09 9.15 10.81
C ASP A 57 4.25 8.83 9.31
N ASN A 58 4.89 7.69 9.00
CA ASN A 58 5.06 7.20 7.64
C ASN A 58 3.75 6.75 6.98
N ASN A 59 2.69 6.47 7.74
CA ASN A 59 1.44 5.96 7.20
C ASN A 59 0.78 6.92 6.21
N ASP A 60 0.76 8.21 6.51
CA ASP A 60 0.16 9.21 5.63
C ASP A 60 0.96 9.35 4.32
N SER A 61 2.30 9.34 4.43
CA SER A 61 3.19 9.37 3.27
C SER A 61 2.98 8.17 2.36
N ILE A 62 2.92 6.96 2.92
CA ILE A 62 2.68 5.72 2.16
C ILE A 62 1.29 5.74 1.52
N GLY A 63 0.27 6.21 2.23
CA GLY A 63 -1.10 6.35 1.71
C GLY A 63 -1.17 7.29 0.51
N ASN A 64 -0.51 8.44 0.61
CA ASN A 64 -0.42 9.41 -0.48
C ASN A 64 0.33 8.84 -1.69
N GLN A 65 1.48 8.21 -1.47
CA GLN A 65 2.25 7.55 -2.55
C GLN A 65 1.41 6.49 -3.27
N LEU A 66 0.73 5.63 -2.53
CA LEU A 66 -0.13 4.60 -3.11
C LEU A 66 -1.28 5.19 -3.95
N SER A 67 -1.87 6.28 -3.48
CA SER A 67 -2.91 7.00 -4.24
C SER A 67 -2.36 7.54 -5.57
N THR A 68 -1.19 8.18 -5.52
CA THR A 68 -0.49 8.69 -6.70
C THR A 68 -0.14 7.56 -7.69
N TYR A 69 0.38 6.43 -7.21
CA TYR A 69 0.69 5.27 -8.05
C TYR A 69 -0.54 4.73 -8.77
N ARG A 70 -1.68 4.63 -8.06
CA ARG A 70 -2.95 4.19 -8.67
C ARG A 70 -3.44 5.15 -9.73
N SER A 71 -3.29 6.47 -9.51
CA SER A 71 -3.64 7.49 -10.50
C SER A 71 -2.82 7.32 -11.77
N ILE A 72 -1.49 7.17 -11.65
CA ILE A 72 -0.61 6.95 -12.81
C ILE A 72 -0.93 5.65 -13.54
N VAL A 73 -1.20 4.55 -12.82
CA VAL A 73 -1.63 3.29 -13.43
C VAL A 73 -2.93 3.49 -14.22
N SER A 74 -3.90 4.21 -13.67
CA SER A 74 -5.17 4.52 -14.34
C SER A 74 -4.98 5.34 -15.62
N GLN A 75 -4.05 6.31 -15.62
CA GLN A 75 -3.78 7.19 -16.77
C GLN A 75 -2.96 6.50 -17.86
N THR A 76 -1.98 5.68 -17.47
CA THR A 76 -1.07 4.99 -18.39
C THR A 76 -1.64 3.68 -18.93
N GLY A 77 -2.61 3.07 -18.24
CA GLY A 77 -3.06 1.71 -18.51
C GLY A 77 -2.00 0.65 -18.21
N ALA A 78 -1.01 0.98 -17.38
CA ALA A 78 0.06 0.07 -17.00
C ALA A 78 -0.51 -1.22 -16.39
N LYS A 79 0.04 -2.36 -16.82
CA LYS A 79 -0.35 -3.67 -16.30
C LYS A 79 0.74 -4.22 -15.40
N GLY A 80 0.30 -4.97 -14.39
CA GLY A 80 1.21 -5.72 -13.54
C GLY A 80 1.95 -6.81 -14.32
N PRO A 81 2.97 -7.42 -13.70
CA PRO A 81 3.72 -8.51 -14.32
C PRO A 81 2.80 -9.69 -14.68
N SER A 82 3.10 -10.35 -15.80
CA SER A 82 2.34 -11.51 -16.29
C SER A 82 2.46 -12.75 -15.41
N GLU A 83 3.52 -12.80 -14.60
CA GLU A 83 3.80 -13.88 -13.66
C GLU A 83 4.02 -13.31 -12.26
N ALA A 84 3.84 -14.16 -11.25
CA ALA A 84 4.10 -13.80 -9.87
C ALA A 84 5.60 -13.47 -9.68
N VAL A 85 5.88 -12.28 -9.18
CA VAL A 85 7.25 -11.84 -8.84
C VAL A 85 7.53 -12.08 -7.36
N SER A 86 8.80 -12.31 -7.00
CA SER A 86 9.19 -12.44 -5.59
C SER A 86 9.01 -11.12 -4.84
N MET A 87 8.73 -11.19 -3.54
CA MET A 87 8.62 -9.99 -2.72
C MET A 87 9.92 -9.18 -2.67
N ASP A 88 11.07 -9.84 -2.69
CA ASP A 88 12.36 -9.16 -2.66
C ASP A 88 12.62 -8.38 -3.94
N TYR A 89 12.24 -8.94 -5.10
CA TYR A 89 12.30 -8.23 -6.38
C TYR A 89 11.36 -7.02 -6.39
N ALA A 90 10.11 -7.21 -5.95
CA ALA A 90 9.13 -6.14 -5.90
C ALA A 90 9.58 -4.99 -4.97
N ARG A 91 10.08 -5.32 -3.77
CA ARG A 91 10.65 -4.36 -2.82
C ARG A 91 11.87 -3.65 -3.40
N GLY A 92 12.81 -4.39 -3.98
CA GLY A 92 14.00 -3.81 -4.59
C GLY A 92 13.68 -2.81 -5.70
N THR A 93 12.67 -3.12 -6.52
CA THR A 93 12.20 -2.20 -7.56
C THR A 93 11.60 -0.92 -6.95
N ILE A 94 10.77 -1.05 -5.92
CA ILE A 94 10.12 0.10 -5.26
C ILE A 94 11.13 0.97 -4.48
N SER A 95 12.14 0.36 -3.88
CA SER A 95 13.15 1.06 -3.05
C SER A 95 14.22 1.81 -3.84
N GLN A 96 14.26 1.68 -5.16
CA GLN A 96 15.12 2.46 -6.05
C GLN A 96 14.44 3.79 -6.42
N ASP A 97 14.70 4.31 -7.61
CA ASP A 97 14.18 5.58 -8.12
C ASP A 97 12.69 5.50 -8.53
N PHE A 98 11.94 4.51 -8.05
CA PHE A 98 10.55 4.28 -8.44
C PHE A 98 9.66 5.48 -8.10
N THR A 99 9.74 5.98 -6.87
CA THR A 99 8.97 7.15 -6.42
C THR A 99 9.25 8.36 -7.31
N THR A 100 10.52 8.67 -7.54
CA THR A 100 10.95 9.77 -8.42
C THR A 100 10.49 9.59 -9.86
N THR A 101 10.51 8.36 -10.37
CA THR A 101 10.01 8.04 -11.72
C THR A 101 8.51 8.31 -11.83
N VAL A 102 7.73 7.95 -10.81
CA VAL A 102 6.29 8.24 -10.77
C VAL A 102 6.05 9.74 -10.68
N GLU A 103 6.78 10.47 -9.83
CA GLU A 103 6.64 11.93 -9.72
C GLU A 103 6.91 12.62 -11.07
N ASN A 104 7.95 12.17 -11.79
CA ASN A 104 8.23 12.65 -13.14
C ASN A 104 7.07 12.35 -14.12
N LEU A 105 6.46 11.16 -14.04
CA LEU A 105 5.27 10.83 -14.83
C LEU A 105 4.10 11.75 -14.53
N VAL A 106 3.84 12.08 -13.26
CA VAL A 106 2.79 13.03 -12.86
C VAL A 106 3.05 14.39 -13.52
N HIS A 107 4.27 14.90 -13.45
CA HIS A 107 4.63 16.17 -14.09
C HIS A 107 4.44 16.14 -15.61
N MET A 108 4.77 15.03 -16.28
CA MET A 108 4.55 14.88 -17.71
C MET A 108 3.06 14.90 -18.07
N PHE A 109 2.19 14.25 -17.30
CA PHE A 109 0.74 14.31 -17.54
C PHE A 109 0.18 15.72 -17.37
N SER A 110 0.58 16.44 -16.31
CA SER A 110 0.19 17.84 -16.13
C SER A 110 0.65 18.71 -17.31
N ARG A 111 1.85 18.46 -17.84
CA ARG A 111 2.36 19.18 -19.01
C ARG A 111 1.59 18.86 -20.29
N ILE A 112 1.20 17.60 -20.48
CA ILE A 112 0.35 17.17 -21.61
C ILE A 112 -0.99 17.89 -21.57
N ASP A 113 -1.62 17.99 -20.42
CA ASP A 113 -2.92 18.65 -20.29
C ASP A 113 -2.83 20.16 -20.57
N GLN A 114 -1.79 20.83 -20.06
CA GLN A 114 -1.51 22.23 -20.42
C GLN A 114 -1.38 22.42 -21.93
N ILE A 115 -0.61 21.57 -22.61
CA ILE A 115 -0.41 21.66 -24.05
C ILE A 115 -1.73 21.41 -24.80
N LYS A 116 -2.56 20.47 -24.36
CA LYS A 116 -3.88 20.22 -24.96
C LYS A 116 -4.79 21.43 -24.83
N ASP A 117 -4.78 22.09 -23.69
CA ASP A 117 -5.56 23.32 -23.46
C ASP A 117 -5.06 24.47 -24.35
N GLU A 118 -3.74 24.64 -24.47
CA GLU A 118 -3.13 25.61 -25.39
C GLU A 118 -3.54 25.35 -26.85
N VAL A 119 -3.47 24.09 -27.30
CA VAL A 119 -3.88 23.69 -28.66
C VAL A 119 -5.37 23.96 -28.89
N LYS A 120 -6.22 23.65 -27.91
CA LYS A 120 -7.67 23.88 -28.00
C LYS A 120 -7.98 25.37 -28.11
N ASN A 121 -7.29 26.21 -27.33
CA ASN A 121 -7.47 27.66 -27.38
C ASN A 121 -7.07 28.23 -28.76
N ILE A 122 -5.89 27.85 -29.26
CA ILE A 122 -5.43 28.29 -30.60
C ILE A 122 -6.39 27.81 -31.69
N SER A 123 -6.83 26.55 -31.64
CA SER A 123 -7.79 26.01 -32.61
C SER A 123 -9.12 26.76 -32.58
N GLY A 124 -9.60 27.15 -31.39
CA GLY A 124 -10.82 27.94 -31.25
C GLY A 124 -10.68 29.35 -31.83
N GLU A 125 -9.52 30.00 -31.66
CA GLU A 125 -9.26 31.30 -32.27
C GLU A 125 -9.23 31.24 -33.81
N VAL A 126 -8.65 30.18 -34.38
CA VAL A 126 -8.61 29.97 -35.85
C VAL A 126 -10.01 29.73 -36.43
N GLU A 127 -10.91 29.08 -35.71
CA GLU A 127 -12.28 28.79 -36.18
C GLU A 127 -13.18 30.03 -36.19
N VAL A 128 -12.81 31.09 -35.45
CA VAL A 128 -13.57 32.35 -35.35
C VAL A 128 -13.11 33.39 -36.39
N LEU A 129 -12.00 33.14 -37.09
CA LEU A 129 -11.43 33.99 -38.16
C LEU A 129 -11.89 33.54 -39.55
#